data_AF-G7VG55-F1
#
_entry.id   AF-G7VG55-F1
#
_cell.length_a   1.000
_cell.length_b   1.000
_cell.length_c   1.000
_cell.angle_alpha   90.00
_cell.angle_beta   90.00
_cell.angle_gamma   90.00
#
_symmetry.space_group_name_H-M   'P 1'
#
loop_
_entity.id
_entity.type
_entity.pdbx_description
1 polymer ?
#
loop_
_entity_poly.entity_id
_entity_poly.type
_entity_poly.pdbx_seq_one_letter_code
_entity_poly.pdbx_strand_id
1 'polypeptide(L)'
;MVNISETPIHALHGTAILRMGNPYTAAVYGQVAKRSINPPPAIYAALNRLNWIPKYGPPYALVSTDHTVEKVELERPWLLLTAWRLDLDGPVTSVEGAKSVIEHRMYMRNPLSKVTIVIPKPHSTVKIFATAKTATGLVADVLKELGLLYARVTLGSYGSAHYVVDVDPVPAIENREEAQALAELV
;
A
#
# COMPACT_ATOMS: atom_id res chain seq x y z
N MET A 1 -0.47 14.93 -22.26
CA MET A 1 0.00 14.61 -20.90
C MET A 1 0.07 15.93 -20.14
N VAL A 2 -0.63 16.06 -19.01
CA VAL A 2 -0.66 17.32 -18.23
C VAL A 2 0.10 17.10 -16.93
N ASN A 3 1.07 17.97 -16.63
CA ASN A 3 1.73 17.97 -15.33
C ASN A 3 0.85 18.73 -14.32
N ILE A 4 0.49 18.06 -13.23
CA ILE A 4 -0.60 18.41 -12.32
C ILE A 4 -0.12 19.34 -11.18
N SER A 5 1.19 19.48 -10.99
CA SER A 5 1.79 20.16 -9.82
C SER A 5 1.71 21.69 -9.86
N GLU A 6 1.38 22.31 -10.99
CA GLU A 6 1.57 23.76 -11.20
C GLU A 6 0.36 24.47 -11.83
N THR A 7 -0.75 23.77 -12.08
CA THR A 7 -1.92 24.34 -12.76
C THR A 7 -3.21 23.95 -12.06
N PRO A 8 -4.14 24.90 -11.78
CA PRO A 8 -5.47 24.56 -11.30
C PRO A 8 -6.18 23.63 -12.28
N ILE A 9 -6.68 22.50 -11.77
CA ILE A 9 -7.34 21.49 -12.60
C ILE A 9 -8.84 21.51 -12.30
N HIS A 10 -9.63 21.77 -13.33
CA HIS A 10 -11.09 21.76 -13.26
C HIS A 10 -11.68 20.44 -13.79
N ALA A 11 -11.21 19.97 -14.95
CA ALA A 11 -11.55 18.66 -15.51
C ALA A 11 -10.45 18.16 -16.45
N LEU A 12 -10.02 16.89 -16.29
CA LEU A 12 -9.08 16.26 -17.21
C LEU A 12 -9.83 15.44 -18.26
N HIS A 13 -9.75 15.89 -19.52
CA HIS A 13 -10.25 15.18 -20.69
C HIS A 13 -9.16 14.25 -21.25
N GLY A 14 -9.43 12.94 -21.30
CA GLY A 14 -8.48 11.90 -21.74
C GLY A 14 -8.18 10.87 -20.64
N THR A 15 -7.20 9.99 -20.88
CA THR A 15 -6.68 9.04 -19.86
C THR A 15 -5.59 9.71 -19.03
N ALA A 16 -5.79 9.79 -17.72
CA ALA A 16 -4.84 10.36 -16.77
C ALA A 16 -3.91 9.28 -16.19
N ILE A 17 -2.61 9.53 -16.30
CA ILE A 17 -1.58 8.77 -15.58
C ILE A 17 -1.21 9.61 -14.36
N LEU A 18 -1.61 9.15 -13.18
CA LEU A 18 -1.37 9.85 -11.93
C LEU A 18 0.01 9.42 -11.45
N ARG A 19 1.01 10.29 -11.53
CA ARG A 19 2.40 10.01 -11.10
C ARG A 19 2.80 10.85 -9.89
N MET A 20 1.84 11.15 -9.03
CA MET A 20 2.08 11.94 -7.84
C MET A 20 2.74 11.02 -6.82
N GLY A 21 3.92 11.40 -6.30
CA GLY A 21 4.65 10.57 -5.32
C GLY A 21 3.87 10.28 -4.03
N ASN A 22 2.72 10.95 -3.83
CA ASN A 22 1.76 10.65 -2.78
C ASN A 22 0.49 10.01 -3.39
N PRO A 23 0.15 8.75 -3.04
CA PRO A 23 -0.99 8.05 -3.62
C PRO A 23 -2.35 8.61 -3.18
N TYR A 24 -2.45 9.29 -2.03
CA TYR A 24 -3.68 9.99 -1.63
C TYR A 24 -3.93 11.21 -2.50
N THR A 25 -2.87 11.96 -2.82
CA THR A 25 -2.95 13.08 -3.75
C THR A 25 -3.37 12.57 -5.13
N ALA A 26 -2.74 11.49 -5.60
CA ALA A 26 -3.18 10.83 -6.83
C ALA A 26 -4.66 10.45 -6.78
N ALA A 27 -5.14 9.81 -5.72
CA ALA A 27 -6.56 9.44 -5.59
C ALA A 27 -7.50 10.66 -5.71
N VAL A 28 -7.17 11.78 -5.06
CA VAL A 28 -7.97 13.02 -5.10
C VAL A 28 -7.96 13.64 -6.50
N TYR A 29 -6.80 13.84 -7.11
CA TYR A 29 -6.72 14.39 -8.47
C TYR A 29 -7.28 13.43 -9.53
N GLY A 30 -7.27 12.13 -9.26
CA GLY A 30 -7.93 11.14 -10.10
C GLY A 30 -9.45 11.32 -10.16
N GLN A 31 -10.07 11.91 -9.14
CA GLN A 31 -11.52 12.16 -9.14
C GLN A 31 -11.95 13.21 -10.17
N VAL A 32 -11.06 14.14 -10.54
CA VAL A 32 -11.33 15.15 -11.57
C VAL A 32 -10.96 14.68 -12.98
N ALA A 33 -10.45 13.45 -13.11
CA ALA A 33 -10.15 12.83 -14.39
C ALA A 33 -11.29 11.93 -14.87
N LYS A 34 -11.71 12.10 -16.13
CA LYS A 34 -12.75 11.23 -16.73
C LYS A 34 -12.32 9.77 -16.84
N ARG A 35 -11.03 9.52 -17.01
CA ARG A 35 -10.42 8.19 -17.07
C ARG A 35 -9.05 8.25 -16.39
N SER A 36 -8.72 7.26 -15.56
CA SER A 36 -7.37 7.06 -15.04
C SER A 36 -6.98 5.59 -15.16
N ILE A 37 -5.69 5.32 -15.40
CA ILE A 37 -5.18 3.94 -15.50
C ILE A 37 -5.50 3.16 -14.22
N ASN A 38 -5.20 3.73 -13.05
CA ASN A 38 -5.71 3.23 -11.78
C ASN A 38 -6.84 4.17 -11.33
N PRO A 39 -8.11 3.75 -11.42
CA PRO A 39 -9.22 4.61 -11.03
C PRO A 39 -9.20 4.86 -9.50
N PRO A 40 -9.69 6.01 -9.00
CA PRO A 40 -9.63 6.34 -7.56
C PRO A 40 -10.14 5.24 -6.62
N PRO A 41 -11.26 4.52 -6.91
CA PRO A 41 -11.70 3.40 -6.08
C PRO A 41 -10.65 2.28 -5.94
N ALA A 42 -9.92 1.97 -7.01
CA ALA A 42 -8.85 0.97 -6.99
C ALA A 42 -7.65 1.45 -6.15
N ILE A 43 -7.31 2.74 -6.25
CA ILE A 43 -6.28 3.35 -5.41
C ILE A 43 -6.68 3.27 -3.92
N TYR A 44 -7.92 3.65 -3.58
CA TYR A 44 -8.40 3.52 -2.19
C TYR A 44 -8.44 2.08 -1.71
N ALA A 45 -8.82 1.14 -2.58
CA ALA A 45 -8.84 -0.27 -2.26
C ALA A 45 -7.45 -0.79 -1.87
N ALA A 46 -6.41 -0.36 -2.59
CA ALA A 46 -5.03 -0.72 -2.32
C ALA A 46 -4.47 -0.06 -1.04
N LEU A 47 -4.78 1.23 -0.83
CA LEU A 47 -4.27 1.99 0.33
C LEU A 47 -4.84 1.50 1.66
N ASN A 48 -6.07 0.99 1.69
CA ASN A 48 -6.63 0.35 2.87
C ASN A 48 -6.22 -1.13 2.91
N ARG A 49 -5.24 -1.44 3.76
CA ARG A 49 -4.65 -2.77 3.87
C ARG A 49 -5.65 -3.85 4.29
N LEU A 50 -6.71 -3.48 5.01
CA LEU A 50 -7.75 -4.43 5.43
C LEU A 50 -8.57 -4.98 4.26
N ASN A 51 -8.50 -4.36 3.07
CA ASN A 51 -9.17 -4.90 1.88
C ASN A 51 -8.45 -6.11 1.28
N TRP A 52 -7.15 -6.29 1.56
CA TRP A 52 -6.34 -7.32 0.90
C TRP A 52 -5.54 -8.19 1.86
N ILE A 53 -5.14 -7.69 3.04
CA ILE A 53 -4.42 -8.50 4.04
C ILE A 53 -5.15 -9.78 4.44
N PRO A 54 -6.49 -9.79 4.67
CA PRO A 54 -7.18 -11.02 5.07
C PRO A 54 -7.03 -12.17 4.08
N LYS A 55 -6.82 -11.86 2.79
CA LYS A 55 -6.72 -12.85 1.70
C LYS A 55 -5.27 -13.12 1.27
N TYR A 56 -4.44 -12.08 1.23
CA TYR A 56 -3.10 -12.14 0.63
C TYR A 56 -1.96 -11.83 1.61
N GLY A 57 -2.27 -11.29 2.78
CA GLY A 57 -1.31 -10.94 3.81
C GLY A 57 -0.94 -12.12 4.72
N PRO A 58 0.11 -11.96 5.54
CA PRO A 58 0.47 -12.95 6.55
C PRO A 58 -0.56 -12.96 7.69
N PRO A 59 -0.48 -13.93 8.63
CA PRO A 59 -1.20 -13.84 9.90
C PRO A 59 -1.00 -12.47 10.55
N TYR A 60 -2.09 -11.85 11.00
CA TYR A 60 -2.09 -10.48 11.48
C TYR A 60 -3.00 -10.31 12.70
N ALA A 61 -2.75 -9.25 13.47
CA ALA A 61 -3.61 -8.79 14.56
C ALA A 61 -3.95 -7.31 14.37
N LEU A 62 -5.14 -6.90 14.80
CA LEU A 62 -5.56 -5.50 14.80
C LEU A 62 -5.47 -4.93 16.20
N VAL A 63 -4.85 -3.78 16.31
CA VAL A 63 -4.54 -3.11 17.57
C VAL A 63 -4.89 -1.64 17.44
N SER A 64 -5.76 -1.16 18.31
CA SER A 64 -6.19 0.24 18.36
C SER A 64 -5.75 0.96 19.64
N THR A 65 -5.23 0.23 20.62
CA THR A 65 -4.71 0.76 21.88
C THR A 65 -3.47 -0.01 22.33
N ASP A 66 -2.60 0.66 23.07
CA ASP A 66 -1.41 0.09 23.69
C ASP A 66 -1.71 -1.13 24.59
N HIS A 67 -2.80 -1.11 25.36
CA HIS A 67 -3.22 -2.23 26.21
C HIS A 67 -3.51 -3.53 25.44
N THR A 68 -3.90 -3.45 24.17
CA THR A 68 -4.21 -4.64 23.37
C THR A 68 -2.97 -5.33 22.81
N VAL A 69 -1.81 -4.67 22.84
CA VAL A 69 -0.53 -5.19 22.32
C VAL A 69 -0.08 -6.44 23.08
N GLU A 70 -0.29 -6.48 24.40
CA GLU A 70 0.12 -7.60 25.26
C GLU A 70 -0.58 -8.92 24.90
N LYS A 71 -1.73 -8.83 24.23
CA LYS A 71 -2.57 -9.97 23.84
C LYS A 71 -2.27 -10.47 22.42
N VAL A 72 -1.27 -9.90 21.75
CA VAL A 72 -0.92 -10.29 20.38
C VAL A 72 -0.14 -11.61 20.40
N GLU A 73 -0.79 -12.67 19.95
CA GLU A 73 -0.23 -14.03 19.84
C GLU A 73 0.45 -14.25 18.48
N LEU A 74 1.36 -13.35 18.10
CA LEU A 74 2.16 -13.46 16.87
C LEU A 74 3.65 -13.52 17.20
N GLU A 75 4.40 -14.26 16.40
CA GLU A 75 5.85 -14.36 16.55
C GLU A 75 6.53 -12.99 16.40
N ARG A 76 7.47 -12.71 17.30
CA ARG A 76 8.32 -11.50 17.30
C ARG A 76 9.64 -11.80 16.56
N PRO A 77 10.28 -10.80 15.93
CA PRO A 77 9.92 -9.38 15.92
C PRO A 77 8.71 -9.09 15.04
N TRP A 78 7.99 -8.00 15.32
CA TRP A 78 6.85 -7.56 14.54
C TRP A 78 7.22 -6.47 13.55
N LEU A 79 6.40 -6.33 12.52
CA LEU A 79 6.31 -5.15 11.67
C LEU A 79 4.94 -4.51 11.92
N LEU A 80 4.95 -3.25 12.39
CA LEU A 80 3.73 -2.50 12.67
C LEU A 80 3.34 -1.69 11.44
N LEU A 81 2.20 -2.02 10.85
CA LEU A 81 1.62 -1.30 9.74
C LEU A 81 0.49 -0.40 10.25
N THR A 82 0.22 0.72 9.59
CA THR A 82 -1.08 1.40 9.74
C THR A 82 -2.12 0.74 8.83
N ALA A 83 -3.40 0.74 9.22
CA ALA A 83 -4.47 0.17 8.38
C ALA A 83 -4.57 0.84 7.01
N TRP A 84 -4.34 2.15 6.98
CA TRP A 84 -4.12 2.91 5.75
C TRP A 84 -2.63 3.02 5.51
N ARG A 85 -2.14 2.88 4.27
CA ARG A 85 -0.72 3.06 3.93
C ARG A 85 -0.30 4.51 4.14
N LEU A 86 0.41 4.84 5.22
CA LEU A 86 0.78 6.22 5.60
C LEU A 86 2.29 6.47 5.72
N ASP A 87 3.11 5.50 5.29
CA ASP A 87 4.57 5.54 5.45
C ASP A 87 5.01 5.71 6.93
N LEU A 88 4.19 5.21 7.86
CA LEU A 88 4.44 5.17 9.30
C LEU A 88 4.78 3.76 9.79
N ASP A 89 5.08 2.86 8.86
CA ASP A 89 5.33 1.46 9.14
C ASP A 89 6.72 1.25 9.73
N GLY A 90 6.88 0.31 10.65
CA GLY A 90 8.19 0.11 11.28
C GLY A 90 8.31 -1.19 12.07
N PRO A 91 9.51 -1.81 12.09
CA PRO A 91 9.75 -3.01 12.86
C PRO A 91 9.86 -2.68 14.35
N VAL A 92 9.38 -3.59 15.20
CA VAL A 92 9.50 -3.54 16.65
C VAL A 92 9.89 -4.91 17.20
N THR A 93 10.79 -4.93 18.18
CA THR A 93 11.33 -6.17 18.77
C THR A 93 10.70 -6.53 20.12
N SER A 94 9.98 -5.59 20.74
CA SER A 94 9.40 -5.75 22.07
C SER A 94 7.97 -5.21 22.15
N VAL A 95 7.23 -5.71 23.15
CA VAL A 95 5.88 -5.22 23.48
C VAL A 95 5.92 -3.74 23.84
N GLU A 96 6.88 -3.31 24.67
CA GLU A 96 7.02 -1.91 25.07
C GLU A 96 7.36 -0.99 23.89
N GLY A 97 8.20 -1.45 22.95
CA GLY A 97 8.46 -0.72 21.72
C GLY A 97 7.19 -0.56 20.88
N ALA A 98 6.37 -1.61 20.79
CA ALA A 98 5.09 -1.56 20.08
C ALA A 98 4.09 -0.61 20.75
N LYS A 99 3.95 -0.66 22.09
CA LYS A 99 3.11 0.27 22.86
C LYS A 99 3.50 1.73 22.60
N SER A 100 4.80 2.04 22.66
CA SER A 100 5.31 3.39 22.41
C SER A 100 4.96 3.89 21.00
N VAL A 101 5.10 3.05 19.97
CA VAL A 101 4.72 3.41 18.59
C VAL A 101 3.21 3.65 18.47
N ILE A 102 2.39 2.80 19.09
CA ILE A 102 0.92 2.91 19.04
C ILE A 102 0.43 4.15 19.81
N GLU A 103 0.99 4.40 20.98
CA GLU A 103 0.71 5.61 21.76
C GLU A 103 1.09 6.87 20.96
N HIS A 104 2.25 6.89 20.32
CA HIS A 104 2.65 8.00 19.45
C HIS A 104 1.62 8.23 18.33
N ARG A 105 1.18 7.17 17.65
CA ARG A 105 0.12 7.24 16.63
C ARG A 105 -1.18 7.81 17.18
N MET A 106 -1.54 7.52 18.44
CA MET A 106 -2.72 8.08 19.12
C MET A 106 -2.63 9.60 19.36
N TYR A 107 -1.44 10.18 19.48
CA TYR A 107 -1.28 11.64 19.60
C TYR A 107 -1.16 12.37 18.26
N MET A 108 -0.88 11.66 17.15
CA MET A 108 -0.83 12.29 15.83
C MET A 108 -2.18 12.91 15.45
N ARG A 109 -2.18 14.10 14.83
CA ARG A 109 -3.39 14.73 14.28
C ARG A 109 -3.84 14.11 12.95
N ASN A 110 -3.70 12.80 12.80
CA ASN A 110 -4.13 12.04 11.63
C ASN A 110 -5.05 10.88 12.10
N PRO A 111 -6.35 10.88 11.77
CA PRO A 111 -7.25 9.81 12.20
C PRO A 111 -6.95 8.47 11.52
N LEU A 112 -6.28 8.46 10.36
CA LEU A 112 -5.97 7.23 9.62
C LEU A 112 -4.81 6.44 10.24
N SER A 113 -4.05 7.03 11.17
CA SER A 113 -2.91 6.36 11.83
C SER A 113 -3.29 5.55 13.08
N LYS A 114 -4.55 5.64 13.54
CA LYS A 114 -4.98 5.11 14.85
C LYS A 114 -5.12 3.59 14.89
N VAL A 115 -5.41 2.96 13.75
CA VAL A 115 -5.52 1.51 13.65
C VAL A 115 -4.19 0.94 13.17
N THR A 116 -3.60 0.09 14.00
CA THR A 116 -2.36 -0.61 13.72
C THR A 116 -2.64 -2.07 13.37
N ILE A 117 -2.01 -2.55 12.31
CA ILE A 117 -1.95 -3.96 11.95
C ILE A 117 -0.59 -4.46 12.40
N VAL A 118 -0.58 -5.50 13.23
CA VAL A 118 0.63 -6.19 13.65
C VAL A 118 0.78 -7.43 12.79
N ILE A 119 1.94 -7.57 12.14
CA ILE A 119 2.32 -8.81 11.44
C ILE A 119 3.69 -9.28 11.95
N PRO A 120 4.02 -10.57 11.88
CA PRO A 120 5.40 -11.01 12.08
C PRO A 120 6.28 -10.32 11.03
N LYS A 121 7.49 -9.93 11.43
CA LYS A 121 8.44 -9.31 10.51
C LYS A 121 8.90 -10.36 9.48
N PRO A 122 8.81 -10.08 8.17
CA PRO A 122 9.30 -11.02 7.15
C PRO A 122 10.82 -11.18 7.24
N HIS A 123 11.34 -12.36 6.88
CA HIS A 123 12.78 -12.61 6.82
C HIS A 123 13.49 -11.74 5.77
N SER A 124 12.83 -11.55 4.63
CA SER A 124 13.26 -10.71 3.53
C SER A 124 12.05 -10.17 2.78
N THR A 125 12.24 -9.09 2.04
CA THR A 125 11.21 -8.53 1.16
C THR A 125 11.72 -8.37 -0.26
N VAL A 126 10.83 -8.54 -1.22
CA VAL A 126 11.08 -8.22 -2.64
C VAL A 126 10.00 -7.26 -3.12
N LYS A 127 10.41 -6.21 -3.84
CA LYS A 127 9.50 -5.24 -4.45
C LYS A 127 9.38 -5.56 -5.93
N ILE A 128 8.15 -5.74 -6.41
CA ILE A 128 7.87 -6.12 -7.79
C ILE A 128 6.98 -5.04 -8.39
N PHE A 129 7.50 -4.31 -9.39
CA PHE A 129 6.65 -3.51 -10.26
C PHE A 129 5.98 -4.43 -11.27
N ALA A 130 4.66 -4.36 -11.35
CA ALA A 130 3.89 -5.21 -12.23
C ALA A 130 2.74 -4.43 -12.88
N THR A 131 2.39 -4.84 -14.11
CA THR A 131 1.22 -4.35 -14.83
C THR A 131 0.23 -5.48 -15.03
N ALA A 132 -1.03 -5.17 -15.31
CA ALA A 132 -2.06 -6.17 -15.61
C ALA A 132 -1.71 -7.06 -16.83
N LYS A 133 -0.75 -6.65 -17.67
CA LYS A 133 -0.25 -7.44 -18.80
C LYS A 133 0.92 -8.36 -18.44
N THR A 134 1.75 -7.98 -17.47
CA THR A 134 3.00 -8.70 -17.14
C THR A 134 2.94 -9.47 -15.82
N ALA A 135 1.97 -9.15 -14.95
CA ALA A 135 1.84 -9.77 -13.65
C ALA A 135 1.52 -11.27 -13.76
N THR A 136 2.10 -12.06 -12.87
CA THR A 136 1.83 -13.49 -12.75
C THR A 136 1.66 -13.89 -11.27
N GLY A 137 1.04 -15.05 -11.03
CA GLY A 137 0.83 -15.61 -9.70
C GLY A 137 0.14 -14.64 -8.72
N LEU A 138 0.59 -14.64 -7.47
CA LEU A 138 0.03 -13.84 -6.38
C LEU A 138 -0.08 -12.34 -6.72
N VAL A 139 0.88 -11.79 -7.46
CA VAL A 139 0.86 -10.35 -7.84
C VAL A 139 -0.26 -10.06 -8.83
N ALA A 140 -0.53 -10.97 -9.78
CA ALA A 140 -1.64 -10.82 -10.72
C ALA A 140 -3.00 -10.88 -10.02
N ASP A 141 -3.15 -11.80 -9.06
CA ASP A 141 -4.38 -11.96 -8.29
C ASP A 141 -4.70 -10.70 -7.47
N VAL A 142 -3.69 -10.11 -6.83
CA VAL A 142 -3.83 -8.85 -6.07
C VAL A 142 -4.22 -7.69 -6.97
N LEU A 143 -3.54 -7.51 -8.10
CA LEU A 143 -3.87 -6.44 -9.06
C LEU A 143 -5.31 -6.58 -9.55
N LYS A 144 -5.72 -7.80 -9.92
CA LYS A 144 -7.07 -8.08 -10.41
C LYS A 144 -8.14 -7.82 -9.35
N GLU A 145 -7.93 -8.30 -8.12
CA GLU A 145 -8.87 -8.10 -7.01
C GLU A 145 -9.08 -6.61 -6.72
N LEU A 146 -7.98 -5.85 -6.70
CA LEU A 146 -8.01 -4.42 -6.37
C LEU A 146 -8.41 -3.53 -7.56
N GLY A 147 -8.58 -4.10 -8.76
CA GLY A 147 -8.89 -3.34 -9.97
C GLY A 147 -7.73 -2.42 -10.43
N LEU A 148 -6.50 -2.80 -10.13
CA LEU A 148 -5.29 -2.05 -10.50
C LEU A 148 -4.73 -2.54 -11.84
N LEU A 149 -4.40 -1.61 -12.72
CA LEU A 149 -3.70 -1.91 -13.97
C LEU A 149 -2.18 -1.92 -13.81
N TYR A 150 -1.65 -1.28 -12.77
CA TYR A 150 -0.25 -1.42 -12.36
C TYR A 150 -0.09 -1.11 -10.88
N ALA A 151 0.97 -1.65 -10.26
CA ALA A 151 1.35 -1.34 -8.88
C ALA A 151 2.79 -1.77 -8.62
N ARG A 152 3.36 -1.32 -7.49
CA ARG A 152 4.51 -1.99 -6.87
C ARG A 152 4.02 -2.80 -5.69
N VAL A 153 4.14 -4.11 -5.79
CA VAL A 153 3.74 -5.06 -4.73
C VAL A 153 4.99 -5.49 -3.98
N THR A 154 4.97 -5.37 -2.65
CA THR A 154 6.03 -5.88 -1.79
C THR A 154 5.62 -7.23 -1.23
N LEU A 155 6.39 -8.26 -1.53
CA LEU A 155 6.21 -9.60 -0.98
C LEU A 155 7.21 -9.84 0.16
N GLY A 156 6.73 -10.40 1.27
CA GLY A 156 7.56 -10.84 2.40
C GLY A 156 7.74 -12.36 2.41
N SER A 157 8.95 -12.83 2.72
CA SER A 157 9.24 -14.26 2.92
C SER A 157 9.01 -14.68 4.38
N TYR A 158 8.26 -15.76 4.57
CA TYR A 158 7.93 -16.37 5.86
C TYR A 158 8.23 -17.88 5.81
N GLY A 159 9.51 -18.22 5.59
CA GLY A 159 9.93 -19.60 5.35
C GLY A 159 9.63 -19.98 3.90
N SER A 160 8.83 -21.03 3.70
CA SER A 160 8.42 -21.48 2.36
C SER A 160 7.27 -20.69 1.74
N ALA A 161 6.64 -19.78 2.51
CA ALA A 161 5.50 -18.99 2.05
C ALA A 161 5.88 -17.55 1.73
N HIS A 162 5.19 -16.97 0.75
CA HIS A 162 5.25 -15.54 0.43
C HIS A 162 3.88 -14.91 0.64
N TYR A 163 3.87 -13.76 1.31
CA TYR A 163 2.66 -12.97 1.53
C TYR A 163 2.86 -11.55 1.04
N VAL A 164 1.76 -10.88 0.70
CA VAL A 164 1.76 -9.45 0.40
C VAL A 164 1.95 -8.66 1.68
N VAL A 165 2.87 -7.72 1.68
CA VAL A 165 3.19 -6.84 2.83
C VAL A 165 2.86 -5.37 2.52
N ASP A 166 2.96 -4.96 1.26
CA ASP A 166 2.55 -3.62 0.81
C ASP A 166 2.08 -3.65 -0.64
N VAL A 167 1.14 -2.78 -0.97
CA VAL A 167 0.69 -2.51 -2.33
C VAL A 167 0.74 -1.00 -2.54
N ASP A 168 1.68 -0.55 -3.35
CA ASP A 168 1.75 0.85 -3.80
C ASP A 168 1.01 0.97 -5.15
N PRO A 169 -0.19 1.59 -5.18
CA PRO A 169 -0.96 1.75 -6.40
C PRO A 169 -0.44 2.89 -7.30
N VAL A 170 0.48 3.73 -6.81
CA VAL A 170 1.03 4.86 -7.54
C VAL A 170 2.55 4.93 -7.32
N PRO A 171 3.29 3.87 -7.68
CA PRO A 171 4.72 3.81 -7.42
C PRO A 171 5.50 4.82 -8.26
N ALA A 172 6.62 5.30 -7.71
CA ALA A 172 7.64 5.96 -8.52
C ALA A 172 8.17 5.00 -9.58
N ILE A 173 8.37 5.48 -10.81
CA ILE A 173 8.94 4.70 -11.91
C ILE A 173 10.46 4.86 -11.85
N GLU A 174 11.16 3.76 -11.59
CA GLU A 174 12.58 3.77 -11.21
C GLU A 174 13.50 3.53 -12.40
N ASN A 175 13.01 2.89 -13.47
CA ASN A 175 13.82 2.54 -14.62
C ASN A 175 13.03 2.59 -15.95
N ARG A 176 13.76 2.41 -17.05
CA ARG A 176 13.22 2.46 -18.41
C ARG A 176 12.25 1.32 -18.71
N GLU A 177 12.49 0.13 -18.15
CA GLU A 177 11.66 -1.06 -18.37
C GLU A 177 10.27 -0.87 -17.75
N GLU A 178 10.21 -0.37 -16.51
CA GLU A 178 8.95 0.00 -15.86
C GLU A 178 8.19 1.09 -16.63
N ALA A 179 8.90 2.11 -17.13
CA ALA A 179 8.31 3.16 -17.94
C ALA A 179 7.70 2.62 -19.25
N GLN A 180 8.38 1.67 -19.89
CA GLN A 180 7.90 1.02 -21.10
C GLN A 180 6.68 0.13 -20.82
N ALA A 181 6.75 -0.71 -19.78
CA ALA A 181 5.63 -1.55 -19.37
C ALA A 181 4.37 -0.74 -19.04
N LEU A 182 4.54 0.44 -18.41
CA LEU A 182 3.44 1.37 -18.15
C LEU A 182 2.90 2.02 -19.43
N ALA A 183 3.78 2.38 -20.38
CA ALA A 183 3.35 2.97 -21.65
C ALA A 183 2.50 1.99 -22.48
N GLU A 184 2.77 0.69 -22.39
CA GLU A 184 2.00 -0.36 -23.06
C GLU A 184 0.58 -0.56 -22.49
N LEU A 185 0.22 0.09 -21.37
CA LEU A 185 -1.13 0.04 -20.80
C LEU A 185 -2.09 1.08 -21.41
N VAL A 186 -1.59 2.08 -22.14
CA VAL A 186 -2.35 3.24 -22.66
C VAL A 186 -2.77 3.05 -24.11
#